data_AF-A0A6N7FZE0-F1
#
_entry.id   AF-A0A6N7FZE0-F1
#
_cell.length_a   1.000
_cell.length_b   1.000
_cell.length_c   1.000
_cell.angle_alpha   90.00
_cell.angle_beta   90.00
_cell.angle_gamma   90.00
#
_symmetry.space_group_name_H-M   'P 1'
#
loop_
_entity.id
_entity.type
_entity.pdbx_description
1 polymer ?
#
loop_
_entity_poly.entity_id
_entity_poly.type
_entity_poly.pdbx_seq_one_letter_code
_entity_poly.pdbx_strand_id
1 'polypeptide(L)'
;MVRHETAGDASGTAVLERGRAAYERGRWVDAFEDLAAADERSRLAADDLCVLATTAFLVGHDSVALDAFQRAHHAFQEDGDVGRSVRCAYWLGYVLMLSGRMAEAMGWWMRGQRLLDADGHDRVERGYLLIPALLRKMNDGEPRAAYDGFREALAIAERFGDADLAAWSRLGCGRALIEVGQADRGMAMLDEAMVAVTTGDIAPMLTGRIYCAVIMACRVTFDMRRAQEWTAAFTRWCATQQGLKPFRGQCLIHRSEIMQLHGEWSEAIDEVGRACAHLSDPPGDPVLGVSQYQMGELLRLRGEFAPAEDAYRRAGECGHHVHPGLAMLRLAQGRLDDAVAAIRRVAAESEGDRTERARILSAFITIMLAADDVDSARTATEELEQLAADVGAVYLHAVAASARGAVALADGDAHRACASFRRAWQAWQELDAPYEAAEVRLSMAKACRELRDHDTAEMELNAACRTFEKLAAAPALALAEGLTRAPTNTTDTNRTTDALTRRELDVVRLVASGATNRDIARALSISEKTVARHLSNMFGKLGVTSRSGVTAYAYEHDLVPGR
;
A
#
# COMPACT_ATOMS: atom_id res chain seq x y z
N MET A 1 -6.69 60.25 -35.77
CA MET A 1 -5.55 59.50 -35.21
C MET A 1 -5.67 59.63 -33.70
N VAL A 2 -5.48 58.56 -32.92
CA VAL A 2 -5.94 58.34 -31.53
C VAL A 2 -7.34 57.70 -31.44
N ARG A 3 -7.38 56.37 -31.28
CA ARG A 3 -8.41 55.52 -30.64
C ARG A 3 -8.26 54.03 -31.04
N HIS A 4 -7.05 53.47 -30.92
CA HIS A 4 -6.88 52.00 -31.04
C HIS A 4 -5.97 51.35 -29.99
N GLU A 5 -5.32 52.11 -29.09
CA GLU A 5 -4.45 51.53 -28.04
C GLU A 5 -5.18 51.16 -26.72
N THR A 6 -6.42 51.58 -26.48
CA THR A 6 -7.05 51.45 -25.15
C THR A 6 -7.90 50.19 -24.94
N ALA A 7 -8.30 49.48 -26.01
CA ALA A 7 -9.19 48.32 -25.89
C ALA A 7 -8.44 47.00 -25.62
N GLY A 8 -7.20 46.87 -26.12
CA GLY A 8 -6.35 45.70 -25.86
C GLY A 8 -5.79 45.69 -24.43
N ASP A 9 -5.37 46.87 -23.95
CA ASP A 9 -4.76 47.05 -22.63
C ASP A 9 -5.79 46.83 -21.49
N ALA A 10 -7.00 47.40 -21.61
CA ALA A 10 -8.08 47.17 -20.65
C ALA A 10 -8.53 45.70 -20.55
N SER A 11 -8.44 44.95 -21.66
CA SER A 11 -8.74 43.52 -21.68
C SER A 11 -7.64 42.69 -21.01
N GLY A 12 -6.37 43.08 -21.18
CA GLY A 12 -5.22 42.46 -20.50
C GLY A 12 -5.26 42.65 -18.98
N THR A 13 -5.51 43.88 -18.51
CA THR A 13 -5.65 44.16 -17.07
C THR A 13 -6.81 43.39 -16.45
N ALA A 14 -7.95 43.30 -17.15
CA ALA A 14 -9.11 42.54 -16.65
C ALA A 14 -8.84 41.03 -16.56
N VAL A 15 -7.99 40.47 -17.44
CA VAL A 15 -7.58 39.06 -17.38
C VAL A 15 -6.64 38.82 -16.20
N LEU A 16 -5.64 39.70 -16.02
CA LEU A 16 -4.71 39.62 -14.90
C LEU A 16 -5.42 39.66 -13.54
N GLU A 17 -6.36 40.59 -13.35
CA GLU A 17 -7.14 40.70 -12.12
C GLU A 17 -8.02 39.47 -11.85
N ARG A 18 -8.59 38.84 -12.90
CA ARG A 18 -9.29 37.56 -12.74
C ARG A 18 -8.35 36.44 -12.32
N GLY A 19 -7.16 36.38 -12.91
CA GLY A 19 -6.11 35.43 -12.54
C GLY A 19 -5.70 35.55 -11.08
N ARG A 20 -5.43 36.78 -10.60
CA ARG A 20 -5.14 37.07 -9.18
C ARG A 20 -6.29 36.65 -8.27
N ALA A 21 -7.52 37.03 -8.60
CA ALA A 21 -8.69 36.68 -7.79
C ALA A 21 -9.03 35.18 -7.85
N ALA A 22 -8.60 34.46 -8.89
CA ALA A 22 -8.69 33.00 -8.95
C ALA A 22 -7.64 32.35 -8.06
N TYR A 23 -6.42 32.87 -8.04
CA TYR A 23 -5.33 32.43 -7.15
C TYR A 23 -5.72 32.54 -5.67
N GLU A 24 -6.24 33.70 -5.25
CA GLU A 24 -6.68 33.93 -3.87
C GLU A 24 -7.81 32.98 -3.42
N ARG A 25 -8.63 32.50 -4.37
CA ARG A 25 -9.73 31.57 -4.10
C ARG A 25 -9.33 30.09 -4.27
N GLY A 26 -8.06 29.80 -4.53
CA GLY A 26 -7.59 28.43 -4.77
C GLY A 26 -8.16 27.78 -6.04
N ARG A 27 -8.54 28.58 -7.04
CA ARG A 27 -8.96 28.09 -8.37
C ARG A 27 -7.75 28.03 -9.30
N TRP A 28 -6.89 27.02 -9.09
CA TRP A 28 -5.55 26.99 -9.65
C TRP A 28 -5.50 26.91 -11.18
N VAL A 29 -6.42 26.16 -11.79
CA VAL A 29 -6.52 26.05 -13.26
C VAL A 29 -6.93 27.38 -13.87
N ASP A 30 -8.01 27.97 -13.39
CA ASP A 30 -8.47 29.29 -13.85
C ASP A 30 -7.39 30.36 -13.65
N ALA A 31 -6.71 30.34 -12.51
CA ALA A 31 -5.61 31.25 -12.21
C ALA A 31 -4.45 31.09 -13.22
N PHE A 32 -4.02 29.86 -13.48
CA PHE A 32 -2.97 29.58 -14.46
C PHE A 32 -3.37 30.04 -15.87
N GLU A 33 -4.56 29.69 -16.33
CA GLU A 33 -5.04 30.04 -17.67
C GLU A 33 -5.13 31.56 -17.88
N ASP A 34 -5.75 32.28 -16.94
CA ASP A 34 -5.85 33.74 -17.02
C ASP A 34 -4.46 34.40 -16.89
N LEU A 35 -3.58 33.94 -15.98
CA LEU A 35 -2.23 34.53 -15.83
C LEU A 35 -1.33 34.26 -17.04
N ALA A 36 -1.38 33.06 -17.62
CA ALA A 36 -0.64 32.73 -18.83
C ALA A 36 -1.14 33.56 -20.01
N ALA A 37 -2.46 33.70 -20.17
CA ALA A 37 -3.04 34.55 -21.20
C ALA A 37 -2.72 36.05 -21.01
N ALA A 38 -2.59 36.51 -19.77
CA ALA A 38 -2.15 37.87 -19.48
C ALA A 38 -0.67 38.06 -19.87
N ASP A 39 0.19 37.10 -19.56
CA ASP A 39 1.63 37.13 -19.86
C ASP A 39 1.92 37.12 -21.36
N GLU A 40 1.14 36.39 -22.14
CA GLU A 40 1.23 36.38 -23.62
C GLU A 40 0.91 37.76 -24.23
N ARG A 41 0.02 38.53 -23.60
CA ARG A 41 -0.41 39.85 -24.10
C ARG A 41 0.53 40.96 -23.67
N SER A 42 1.02 40.88 -22.44
CA SER A 42 1.87 41.88 -21.83
C SER A 42 2.74 41.22 -20.78
N ARG A 43 4.04 41.54 -20.81
CA ARG A 43 5.00 41.01 -19.84
C ARG A 43 4.54 41.31 -18.41
N LEU A 44 4.35 40.26 -17.62
CA LEU A 44 3.93 40.39 -16.23
C LEU A 44 5.01 41.03 -15.34
N ALA A 45 4.55 41.70 -14.28
CA ALA A 45 5.41 42.19 -13.21
C ALA A 45 5.98 41.03 -12.37
N ALA A 46 7.05 41.31 -11.60
CA ALA A 46 7.77 40.28 -10.84
C ALA A 46 6.87 39.49 -9.87
N ASP A 47 5.94 40.16 -9.18
CA ASP A 47 5.01 39.51 -8.27
C ASP A 47 4.01 38.59 -9.00
N ASP A 48 3.48 39.04 -10.14
CA ASP A 48 2.56 38.22 -10.97
C ASP A 48 3.27 37.04 -11.62
N LEU A 49 4.55 37.18 -11.96
CA LEU A 49 5.38 36.08 -12.44
C LEU A 49 5.56 35.00 -11.36
N CYS A 50 5.69 35.37 -10.08
CA CYS A 50 5.70 34.39 -8.98
C CYS A 50 4.36 33.65 -8.86
N VAL A 51 3.24 34.35 -9.04
CA VAL A 51 1.90 33.74 -9.02
C VAL A 51 1.70 32.81 -10.22
N LEU A 52 2.10 33.23 -11.42
CA LEU A 52 2.10 32.39 -12.62
C LEU A 52 2.97 31.15 -12.41
N ALA A 53 4.18 31.32 -11.88
CA ALA A 53 5.10 30.21 -11.65
C ALA A 53 4.51 29.19 -10.66
N THR A 54 3.92 29.68 -9.57
CA THR A 54 3.26 28.85 -8.55
C THR A 54 2.08 28.10 -9.14
N THR A 55 1.18 28.78 -9.85
CA THR A 55 -0.01 28.14 -10.44
C THR A 55 0.37 27.13 -11.52
N ALA A 56 1.32 27.48 -12.40
CA ALA A 56 1.89 26.57 -13.40
C ALA A 56 2.46 25.30 -12.75
N PHE A 57 3.24 25.45 -11.68
CA PHE A 57 3.74 24.32 -10.91
C PHE A 57 2.60 23.47 -10.36
N LEU A 58 1.56 24.06 -9.75
CA LEU A 58 0.45 23.33 -9.14
C LEU A 58 -0.43 22.59 -10.15
N VAL A 59 -0.53 23.06 -11.39
CA VAL A 59 -1.38 22.42 -12.44
C VAL A 59 -0.63 21.51 -13.41
N GLY A 60 0.70 21.60 -13.50
CA GLY A 60 1.53 20.58 -14.17
C GLY A 60 2.42 21.09 -15.27
N HIS A 61 2.57 22.41 -15.38
CA HIS A 61 3.32 23.07 -16.43
C HIS A 61 4.69 23.49 -15.92
N ASP A 62 5.54 22.50 -15.58
CA ASP A 62 6.84 22.71 -14.95
C ASP A 62 7.76 23.60 -15.81
N SER A 63 7.70 23.50 -17.14
CA SER A 63 8.45 24.37 -18.04
C SER A 63 8.05 25.84 -17.92
N VAL A 64 6.75 26.13 -17.80
CA VAL A 64 6.21 27.48 -17.59
C VAL A 64 6.58 27.98 -16.20
N ALA A 65 6.52 27.11 -15.19
CA ALA A 65 6.94 27.45 -13.83
C ALA A 65 8.41 27.87 -13.77
N LEU A 66 9.29 27.12 -14.44
CA LEU A 66 10.72 27.44 -14.53
C LEU A 66 10.97 28.76 -15.26
N ASP A 67 10.34 29.00 -16.41
CA ASP A 67 10.48 30.27 -17.13
C ASP A 67 10.02 31.47 -16.28
N ALA A 68 8.83 31.35 -15.68
CA ALA A 68 8.24 32.43 -14.89
C ALA A 68 9.08 32.76 -13.64
N PHE A 69 9.55 31.76 -12.88
CA PHE A 69 10.44 32.04 -11.75
C PHE A 69 11.80 32.62 -12.19
N GLN A 70 12.35 32.20 -13.33
CA GLN A 70 13.59 32.77 -13.85
C GLN A 70 13.41 34.25 -14.21
N ARG A 71 12.30 34.60 -14.87
CA ARG A 71 11.98 35.99 -15.19
C ARG A 71 11.70 36.83 -13.94
N ALA A 72 11.00 36.27 -12.94
CA ALA A 72 10.79 36.91 -11.64
C ALA A 72 12.11 37.15 -10.92
N HIS A 73 13.00 36.16 -10.89
CA HIS A 73 14.35 36.28 -10.32
C HIS A 73 15.08 37.48 -10.91
N HIS A 74 15.12 37.60 -12.24
CA HIS A 74 15.79 38.70 -12.92
C HIS A 74 15.14 40.06 -12.64
N ALA A 75 13.81 40.15 -12.67
CA ALA A 75 13.09 41.39 -12.38
C ALA A 75 13.39 41.89 -10.95
N PHE A 76 13.36 41.00 -9.94
CA PHE A 76 13.74 41.38 -8.58
C PHE A 76 15.22 41.76 -8.43
N GLN A 77 16.12 41.18 -9.24
CA GLN A 77 17.52 41.63 -9.26
C GLN A 77 17.64 43.06 -9.80
N GLU A 78 16.91 43.38 -10.88
CA GLU A 78 16.89 44.71 -11.49
C GLU A 78 16.32 45.77 -10.53
N ASP A 79 15.31 45.39 -9.74
CA ASP A 79 14.68 46.23 -8.72
C ASP A 79 15.50 46.32 -7.41
N GLY A 80 16.57 45.54 -7.28
CA GLY A 80 17.40 45.48 -6.07
C GLY A 80 16.80 44.70 -4.89
N ASP A 81 15.69 44.00 -5.09
CA ASP A 81 15.10 43.10 -4.08
C ASP A 81 15.82 41.74 -4.06
N VAL A 82 16.97 41.71 -3.38
CA VAL A 82 17.78 40.50 -3.24
C VAL A 82 16.99 39.36 -2.58
N GLY A 83 16.13 39.64 -1.60
CA GLY A 83 15.38 38.61 -0.86
C GLY A 83 14.43 37.86 -1.78
N ARG A 84 13.54 38.58 -2.48
CA ARG A 84 12.61 37.95 -3.42
C ARG A 84 13.33 37.28 -4.59
N SER A 85 14.40 37.89 -5.09
CA SER A 85 15.22 37.29 -6.13
C SER A 85 15.81 35.93 -5.70
N VAL A 86 16.35 35.84 -4.48
CA VAL A 86 16.89 34.59 -3.93
C VAL A 86 15.77 33.57 -3.69
N ARG A 87 14.59 34.00 -3.22
CA ARG A 87 13.42 33.13 -3.05
C ARG A 87 12.99 32.52 -4.38
N CYS A 88 12.99 33.27 -5.49
CA CYS A 88 12.76 32.72 -6.83
C CYS A 88 13.83 31.68 -7.22
N ALA A 89 15.11 31.95 -6.94
CA ALA A 89 16.19 30.99 -7.20
C ALA A 89 16.04 29.69 -6.38
N TYR A 90 15.57 29.79 -5.14
CA TYR A 90 15.25 28.62 -4.32
C TYR A 90 14.16 27.76 -4.97
N TRP A 91 13.04 28.38 -5.36
CA TRP A 91 11.91 27.67 -5.97
C TRP A 91 12.22 27.09 -7.34
N LEU A 92 13.02 27.78 -8.16
CA LEU A 92 13.61 27.22 -9.39
C LEU A 92 14.37 25.93 -9.11
N GLY A 93 15.29 25.98 -8.16
CA GLY A 93 16.06 24.80 -7.79
C GLY A 93 15.17 23.68 -7.24
N TYR A 94 14.13 24.03 -6.48
CA TYR A 94 13.17 23.05 -5.98
C TYR A 94 12.40 22.33 -7.10
N VAL A 95 11.86 23.07 -8.08
CA VAL A 95 11.17 22.47 -9.23
C VAL A 95 12.12 21.59 -10.04
N LEU A 96 13.34 22.07 -10.33
CA LEU A 96 14.37 21.30 -11.03
C LEU A 96 14.75 20.01 -10.30
N MET A 97 14.88 20.06 -8.97
CA MET A 97 15.16 18.90 -8.13
C MET A 97 14.06 17.86 -8.26
N LEU A 98 12.79 18.27 -8.20
CA LEU A 98 11.66 17.35 -8.35
C LEU A 98 11.61 16.71 -9.74
N SER A 99 12.04 17.41 -10.79
CA SER A 99 12.16 16.87 -12.15
C SER A 99 13.48 16.10 -12.40
N GLY A 100 14.26 15.79 -11.35
CA GLY A 100 15.51 15.01 -11.47
C GLY A 100 16.73 15.80 -12.00
N ARG A 101 16.60 17.10 -12.25
CA ARG A 101 17.67 17.98 -12.79
C ARG A 101 18.54 18.58 -11.69
N MET A 102 19.11 17.70 -10.86
CA MET A 102 19.83 18.09 -9.63
C MET A 102 21.01 19.05 -9.88
N ALA A 103 21.78 18.86 -10.95
CA ALA A 103 22.92 19.73 -11.26
C ALA A 103 22.49 21.19 -11.53
N GLU A 104 21.38 21.37 -12.23
CA GLU A 104 20.83 22.71 -12.49
C GLU A 104 20.23 23.32 -11.22
N ALA A 105 19.56 22.50 -10.40
CA ALA A 105 19.05 22.93 -9.10
C ALA A 105 20.17 23.48 -8.20
N MET A 106 21.28 22.74 -8.08
CA MET A 106 22.48 23.17 -7.36
C MET A 106 23.04 24.48 -7.89
N GLY A 107 23.07 24.67 -9.22
CA GLY A 107 23.51 25.91 -9.85
C GLY A 107 22.69 27.13 -9.41
N TRP A 108 21.37 26.99 -9.36
CA TRP A 108 20.45 28.06 -8.91
C TRP A 108 20.59 28.36 -7.42
N TRP A 109 20.66 27.35 -6.56
CA TRP A 109 20.87 27.56 -5.12
C TRP A 109 22.22 28.23 -4.84
N MET A 110 23.29 27.82 -5.52
CA MET A 110 24.60 28.47 -5.40
C MET A 110 24.59 29.92 -5.93
N ARG A 111 23.78 30.21 -6.94
CA ARG A 111 23.56 31.60 -7.40
C ARG A 111 22.86 32.42 -6.34
N GLY A 112 21.80 31.88 -5.72
CA GLY A 112 21.11 32.50 -4.59
C GLY A 112 22.04 32.77 -3.42
N GLN A 113 22.91 31.80 -3.07
CA GLN A 113 23.85 31.94 -1.96
C GLN A 113 24.82 33.10 -2.19
N ARG A 114 25.40 33.20 -3.39
CA ARG A 114 26.29 34.32 -3.74
C ARG A 114 25.62 35.69 -3.65
N LEU A 115 24.32 35.76 -3.96
CA LEU A 115 23.56 37.02 -3.86
C LEU A 115 23.34 37.42 -2.40
N LEU A 116 23.00 36.46 -1.52
CA LEU A 116 22.90 36.73 -0.08
C LEU A 116 24.26 37.12 0.51
N ASP A 117 25.33 36.41 0.15
CA ASP A 117 26.68 36.70 0.65
C ASP A 117 27.15 38.11 0.25
N ALA A 118 26.80 38.55 -0.98
CA ALA A 118 27.13 39.89 -1.47
C ALA A 118 26.25 40.98 -0.84
N ASP A 119 24.99 40.69 -0.55
CA ASP A 119 24.05 41.61 0.10
C ASP A 119 24.39 41.85 1.58
N GLY A 120 24.89 40.84 2.28
CA GLY A 120 25.41 40.95 3.64
C GLY A 120 24.37 41.24 4.73
N HIS A 121 23.09 41.35 4.39
CA HIS A 121 22.01 41.52 5.36
C HIS A 121 21.52 40.17 5.88
N ASP A 122 21.08 40.14 7.13
CA ASP A 122 20.41 38.97 7.70
C ASP A 122 18.99 38.87 7.12
N ARG A 123 18.71 37.77 6.41
CA ARG A 123 17.46 37.56 5.68
C ARG A 123 16.94 36.14 5.88
N VAL A 124 15.64 35.97 5.78
CA VAL A 124 14.98 34.65 5.93
C VAL A 124 15.41 33.65 4.85
N GLU A 125 15.75 34.12 3.65
CA GLU A 125 16.19 33.28 2.53
C GLU A 125 17.48 32.51 2.82
N ARG A 126 18.29 32.97 3.80
CA ARG A 126 19.41 32.18 4.31
C ARG A 126 18.95 30.81 4.81
N GLY A 127 17.82 30.77 5.52
CA GLY A 127 17.24 29.51 6.01
C GLY A 127 16.78 28.60 4.87
N TYR A 128 16.16 29.16 3.83
CA TYR A 128 15.77 28.40 2.64
C TYR A 128 16.97 27.75 1.93
N LEU A 129 18.09 28.46 1.81
CA LEU A 129 19.30 27.92 1.17
C LEU A 129 20.06 26.91 2.04
N LEU A 130 19.77 26.79 3.33
CA LEU A 130 20.28 25.68 4.16
C LEU A 130 19.62 24.36 3.76
N ILE A 131 18.31 24.39 3.44
CA ILE A 131 17.49 23.19 3.24
C ILE A 131 18.11 22.15 2.29
N PRO A 132 18.58 22.49 1.07
CA PRO A 132 19.12 21.48 0.17
C PRO A 132 20.35 20.76 0.72
N ALA A 133 21.22 21.49 1.41
CA ALA A 133 22.40 20.91 2.05
C ALA A 133 21.99 19.97 3.21
N LEU A 134 20.95 20.31 3.96
CA LEU A 134 20.44 19.49 5.06
C LEU A 134 19.75 18.22 4.57
N LEU A 135 18.98 18.31 3.48
CA LEU A 135 18.41 17.12 2.82
C LEU A 135 19.51 16.18 2.30
N ARG A 136 20.61 16.73 1.77
CA ARG A 136 21.77 15.92 1.39
C ARG A 136 22.43 15.25 2.59
N LYS A 137 22.60 15.95 3.72
CA LYS A 137 23.11 15.34 4.96
C LYS A 137 22.25 14.18 5.45
N MET A 138 20.93 14.29 5.35
CA MET A 138 20.03 13.16 5.63
C MET A 138 20.35 11.96 4.72
N ASN A 139 20.45 12.20 3.41
CA ASN A 139 20.76 11.14 2.44
C ASN A 139 22.16 10.54 2.62
N ASP A 140 23.13 11.32 3.09
CA ASP A 140 24.51 10.89 3.36
C ASP A 140 24.64 10.13 4.70
N GLY A 141 23.54 9.91 5.42
CA GLY A 141 23.54 9.18 6.70
C GLY A 141 24.04 10.02 7.89
N GLU A 142 23.90 11.35 7.82
CA GLU A 142 24.25 12.28 8.90
C GLU A 142 23.01 12.92 9.58
N PRO A 143 22.03 12.15 10.09
CA PRO A 143 20.76 12.70 10.57
C PRO A 143 20.93 13.64 11.77
N ARG A 144 21.94 13.44 12.62
CA ARG A 144 22.22 14.37 13.75
C ARG A 144 22.66 15.75 13.27
N ALA A 145 23.58 15.80 12.29
CA ALA A 145 24.03 17.07 11.73
C ALA A 145 22.91 17.76 10.93
N ALA A 146 22.08 16.97 10.24
CA ALA A 146 20.89 17.49 9.58
C ALA A 146 19.89 18.08 10.58
N TYR A 147 19.62 17.40 11.70
CA TYR A 147 18.75 17.91 12.77
C TYR A 147 19.23 19.27 13.29
N ASP A 148 20.52 19.40 13.61
CA ASP A 148 21.08 20.66 14.12
C ASP A 148 20.91 21.81 13.12
N GLY A 149 21.13 21.54 11.84
CA GLY A 149 20.93 22.55 10.80
C GLY A 149 19.46 22.86 10.50
N PHE A 150 18.54 21.89 10.58
CA PHE A 150 17.11 22.18 10.48
C PHE A 150 16.61 23.00 11.68
N ARG A 151 17.21 22.81 12.86
CA ARG A 151 16.93 23.65 14.04
C ARG A 151 17.45 25.08 13.84
N GLU A 152 18.59 25.27 13.18
CA GLU A 152 19.06 26.61 12.77
C GLU A 152 18.07 27.26 11.78
N ALA A 153 17.64 26.52 10.75
CA ALA A 153 16.65 27.02 9.79
C ALA A 153 15.31 27.35 10.45
N LEU A 154 14.85 26.55 11.42
CA LEU A 154 13.66 26.82 12.21
C LEU A 154 13.80 28.10 13.05
N ALA A 155 14.95 28.32 13.69
CA ALA A 155 15.20 29.53 14.45
C ALA A 155 15.22 30.79 13.55
N ILE A 156 15.73 30.68 12.33
CA ILE A 156 15.63 31.74 11.32
C ILE A 156 14.16 31.99 10.98
N ALA A 157 13.39 30.94 10.72
CA ALA A 157 11.97 31.05 10.38
C ALA A 157 11.15 31.75 11.47
N GLU A 158 11.32 31.35 12.74
CA GLU A 158 10.62 31.93 13.88
C GLU A 158 10.98 33.41 14.08
N ARG A 159 12.25 33.77 13.91
CA ARG A 159 12.72 35.15 14.03
C ARG A 159 12.12 36.07 12.97
N PHE A 160 11.92 35.57 11.75
CA PHE A 160 11.34 36.33 10.64
C PHE A 160 9.83 36.14 10.47
N GLY A 161 9.20 35.24 11.24
CA GLY A 161 7.77 34.93 11.12
C GLY A 161 7.38 34.24 9.80
N ASP A 162 8.29 33.46 9.19
CA ASP A 162 8.06 32.79 7.90
C ASP A 162 7.51 31.37 8.13
N ALA A 163 6.19 31.21 7.93
CA ALA A 163 5.48 29.97 8.21
C ALA A 163 5.94 28.80 7.33
N ASP A 164 6.22 29.09 6.06
CA ASP A 164 6.71 28.13 5.06
C ASP A 164 8.02 27.47 5.50
N LEU A 165 9.03 28.30 5.81
CA LEU A 165 10.32 27.80 6.27
C LEU A 165 10.18 27.09 7.62
N ALA A 166 9.30 27.56 8.50
CA ALA A 166 9.08 26.95 9.80
C ALA A 166 8.49 25.54 9.65
N ALA A 167 7.46 25.36 8.81
CA ALA A 167 6.87 24.06 8.52
C ALA A 167 7.88 23.11 7.86
N TRP A 168 8.66 23.61 6.89
CA TRP A 168 9.69 22.83 6.22
C TRP A 168 10.83 22.38 7.14
N SER A 169 11.24 23.26 8.05
CA SER A 169 12.28 22.98 9.04
C SER A 169 11.78 22.00 10.11
N ARG A 170 10.52 22.13 10.56
CA ARG A 170 9.89 21.13 11.45
C ARG A 170 9.82 19.75 10.81
N LEU A 171 9.45 19.68 9.52
CA LEU A 171 9.47 18.43 8.74
C LEU A 171 10.87 17.81 8.75
N GLY A 172 11.91 18.60 8.46
CA GLY A 172 13.29 18.16 8.47
C GLY A 172 13.76 17.65 9.83
N CYS A 173 13.51 18.42 10.89
CA CYS A 173 13.79 18.03 12.27
C CYS A 173 13.08 16.72 12.66
N GLY A 174 11.80 16.59 12.32
CA GLY A 174 11.00 15.41 12.63
C GLY A 174 11.55 14.16 11.98
N ARG A 175 11.89 14.23 10.68
CA ARG A 175 12.52 13.10 9.95
C ARG A 175 13.88 12.73 10.53
N ALA A 176 14.71 13.71 10.84
CA ALA A 176 16.03 13.49 11.43
C ALA A 176 15.93 12.80 12.81
N LEU A 177 14.94 13.17 13.62
CA LEU A 177 14.67 12.52 14.91
C LEU A 177 14.24 11.05 14.76
N ILE A 178 13.40 10.76 13.77
CA ILE A 178 12.98 9.38 13.47
C ILE A 178 14.18 8.52 13.09
N GLU A 179 15.07 9.03 12.22
CA GLU A 179 16.27 8.29 11.78
C GLU A 179 17.25 8.00 12.92
N VAL A 180 17.29 8.83 13.98
CA VAL A 180 18.11 8.56 15.17
C VAL A 180 17.38 7.79 16.27
N GLY A 181 16.21 7.22 15.98
CA GLY A 181 15.43 6.38 16.89
C GLY A 181 14.57 7.14 17.91
N GLN A 182 14.33 8.44 17.71
CA GLN A 182 13.44 9.26 18.55
C GLN A 182 12.09 9.49 17.86
N ALA A 183 11.39 8.39 17.56
CA ALA A 183 10.16 8.40 16.76
C ALA A 183 9.08 9.32 17.36
N ASP A 184 8.76 9.22 18.65
CA ASP A 184 7.70 10.03 19.28
C ASP A 184 7.92 11.54 19.12
N ARG A 185 9.15 11.99 19.42
CA ARG A 185 9.53 13.41 19.26
C ARG A 185 9.52 13.83 17.80
N GLY A 186 9.98 12.95 16.92
CA GLY A 186 9.99 13.20 15.49
C GLY A 186 8.59 13.38 14.95
N MET A 187 7.69 12.45 15.27
CA MET A 187 6.29 12.47 14.84
C MET A 187 5.53 13.69 15.36
N ALA A 188 5.77 14.14 16.61
CA ALA A 188 5.17 15.38 17.11
C ALA A 188 5.53 16.61 16.24
N MET A 189 6.77 16.70 15.75
CA MET A 189 7.17 17.79 14.85
C MET A 189 6.55 17.66 13.45
N LEU A 190 6.34 16.42 12.98
CA LEU A 190 5.64 16.16 11.72
C LEU A 190 4.15 16.52 11.82
N ASP A 191 3.52 16.25 12.96
CA ASP A 191 2.12 16.61 13.23
C ASP A 191 1.94 18.13 13.22
N GLU A 192 2.85 18.89 13.85
CA GLU A 192 2.85 20.37 13.77
C GLU A 192 2.99 20.88 12.32
N ALA A 193 3.84 20.26 11.51
CA ALA A 193 3.97 20.62 10.09
C ALA A 193 2.69 20.32 9.29
N MET A 194 1.99 19.22 9.62
CA MET A 194 0.70 18.88 8.99
C MET A 194 -0.44 19.80 9.42
N VAL A 195 -0.43 20.33 10.64
CA VAL A 195 -1.41 21.35 11.05
C VAL A 195 -1.32 22.54 10.12
N ALA A 196 -0.10 23.08 9.88
CA ALA A 196 0.13 24.22 8.98
C ALA A 196 -0.36 23.96 7.54
N VAL A 197 -0.25 22.73 7.06
CA VAL A 197 -0.84 22.29 5.77
C VAL A 197 -2.36 22.42 5.80
N THR A 198 -3.01 21.86 6.81
CA THR A 198 -4.47 21.74 6.85
C THR A 198 -5.19 23.05 7.21
N THR A 199 -4.51 23.98 7.88
CA THR A 199 -5.01 25.33 8.17
C THR A 199 -4.84 26.29 6.99
N GLY A 200 -4.00 25.94 6.01
CA GLY A 200 -3.68 26.80 4.87
C GLY A 200 -2.71 27.93 5.21
N ASP A 201 -1.92 27.78 6.28
CA ASP A 201 -0.96 28.80 6.74
C ASP A 201 0.32 28.85 5.89
N ILE A 202 0.50 27.90 4.97
CA ILE A 202 1.69 27.76 4.12
C ILE A 202 1.37 27.80 2.63
N ALA A 203 2.39 28.13 1.83
CA ALA A 203 2.29 28.15 0.39
C ALA A 203 1.96 26.75 -0.18
N PRO A 204 1.02 26.67 -1.15
CA PRO A 204 0.61 25.40 -1.76
C PRO A 204 1.75 24.56 -2.36
N MET A 205 2.88 25.18 -2.71
CA MET A 205 4.04 24.48 -3.25
C MET A 205 4.71 23.53 -2.22
N LEU A 206 4.66 23.85 -0.93
CA LEU A 206 5.23 22.99 0.13
C LEU A 206 4.25 21.91 0.58
N THR A 207 2.95 22.19 0.46
CA THR A 207 1.86 21.38 1.00
C THR A 207 1.95 19.91 0.60
N GLY A 208 2.07 19.63 -0.70
CA GLY A 208 2.20 18.25 -1.19
C GLY A 208 3.43 17.55 -0.61
N ARG A 209 4.58 18.23 -0.57
CA ARG A 209 5.83 17.63 -0.09
C ARG A 209 5.80 17.30 1.39
N ILE A 210 5.23 18.18 2.23
CA ILE A 210 5.06 17.92 3.67
C ILE A 210 4.18 16.69 3.86
N TYR A 211 3.00 16.66 3.24
CA TYR A 211 2.09 15.52 3.31
C TYR A 211 2.80 14.20 2.99
N CYS A 212 3.48 14.12 1.84
CA CYS A 212 4.09 12.85 1.42
C CYS A 212 5.26 12.44 2.31
N ALA A 213 6.03 13.41 2.81
CA ALA A 213 7.10 13.13 3.77
C ALA A 213 6.55 12.58 5.10
N VAL A 214 5.43 13.12 5.59
CA VAL A 214 4.78 12.63 6.82
C VAL A 214 4.20 11.24 6.63
N ILE A 215 3.55 10.96 5.50
CA ILE A 215 3.05 9.60 5.24
C ILE A 215 4.21 8.59 5.12
N MET A 216 5.31 8.94 4.46
CA MET A 216 6.51 8.09 4.45
C MET A 216 7.06 7.84 5.85
N ALA A 217 7.08 8.86 6.72
CA ALA A 217 7.52 8.71 8.10
C ALA A 217 6.59 7.79 8.91
N CYS A 218 5.26 7.90 8.72
CA CYS A 218 4.28 7.00 9.32
C CYS A 218 4.52 5.56 8.86
N ARG A 219 4.89 5.34 7.58
CA ARG A 219 5.21 4.01 7.07
C ARG A 219 6.45 3.41 7.71
N VAL A 220 7.53 4.17 7.81
CA VAL A 220 8.79 3.71 8.43
C VAL A 220 8.59 3.39 9.92
N THR A 221 7.71 4.12 10.59
CA THR A 221 7.38 3.92 12.02
C THR A 221 6.20 2.98 12.26
N PHE A 222 5.59 2.45 11.19
CA PHE A 222 4.40 1.60 11.23
C PHE A 222 3.16 2.24 11.91
N ASP A 223 3.08 3.57 11.95
CA ASP A 223 1.95 4.33 12.50
C ASP A 223 0.85 4.55 11.46
N MET A 224 0.12 3.47 11.17
CA MET A 224 -0.92 3.47 10.14
C MET A 224 -2.14 4.34 10.51
N ARG A 225 -2.47 4.43 11.80
CA ARG A 225 -3.57 5.29 12.28
C ARG A 225 -3.27 6.74 11.96
N ARG A 226 -2.10 7.24 12.34
CA ARG A 226 -1.73 8.63 12.05
C ARG A 226 -1.69 8.89 10.55
N ALA A 227 -1.21 7.93 9.75
CA ALA A 227 -1.25 8.02 8.29
C ALA A 227 -2.69 8.22 7.77
N GLN A 228 -3.66 7.44 8.26
CA GLN A 228 -5.07 7.57 7.90
C GLN A 228 -5.65 8.95 8.26
N GLU A 229 -5.43 9.40 9.50
CA GLU A 229 -5.96 10.69 9.98
C GLU A 229 -5.48 11.85 9.11
N TRP A 230 -4.18 11.88 8.81
CA TRP A 230 -3.60 12.91 7.95
C TRP A 230 -3.99 12.78 6.49
N THR A 231 -4.12 11.57 5.95
CA THR A 231 -4.65 11.35 4.60
C THR A 231 -6.09 11.83 4.47
N ALA A 232 -6.94 11.55 5.46
CA ALA A 232 -8.32 12.02 5.47
C ALA A 232 -8.39 13.56 5.60
N ALA A 233 -7.60 14.16 6.49
CA ALA A 233 -7.54 15.62 6.65
C ALA A 233 -7.05 16.31 5.39
N PHE A 234 -5.99 15.80 4.77
CA PHE A 234 -5.45 16.33 3.55
C PHE A 234 -6.43 16.16 2.38
N THR A 235 -7.11 15.02 2.27
CA THR A 235 -8.15 14.80 1.24
C THR A 235 -9.29 15.81 1.35
N ARG A 236 -9.76 16.10 2.58
CA ARG A 236 -10.78 17.14 2.81
C ARG A 236 -10.30 18.52 2.38
N TRP A 237 -9.05 18.88 2.72
CA TRP A 237 -8.46 20.14 2.28
C TRP A 237 -8.38 20.22 0.75
N CYS A 238 -7.89 19.16 0.09
CA CYS A 238 -7.81 19.09 -1.38
C CYS A 238 -9.18 19.23 -2.05
N ALA A 239 -10.24 18.66 -1.47
CA ALA A 239 -11.60 18.75 -2.01
C ALA A 239 -12.15 20.18 -2.04
N THR A 240 -11.58 21.10 -1.24
CA THR A 240 -11.92 22.54 -1.27
C THR A 240 -11.20 23.32 -2.37
N GLN A 241 -10.21 22.71 -3.05
CA GLN A 241 -9.30 23.36 -3.99
C GLN A 241 -9.66 22.95 -5.43
N GLN A 242 -10.16 23.88 -6.25
CA GLN A 242 -10.57 23.56 -7.63
C GLN A 242 -9.37 23.38 -8.56
N GLY A 243 -9.30 22.22 -9.22
CA GLY A 243 -8.27 21.91 -10.21
C GLY A 243 -6.87 21.70 -9.62
N LEU A 244 -6.75 21.66 -8.29
CA LEU A 244 -5.51 21.25 -7.64
C LEU A 244 -5.22 19.80 -8.05
N LYS A 245 -4.02 19.55 -8.56
CA LYS A 245 -3.46 18.19 -8.65
C LYS A 245 -2.72 17.94 -7.33
N PRO A 246 -3.42 17.46 -6.27
CA PRO A 246 -2.91 17.59 -4.91
C PRO A 246 -1.80 16.58 -4.61
N PHE A 247 -1.71 15.56 -5.47
CA PHE A 247 -0.80 14.46 -5.35
C PHE A 247 -0.07 14.31 -6.69
N ARG A 248 1.26 14.37 -6.65
CA ARG A 248 2.13 13.98 -7.76
C ARG A 248 3.14 12.97 -7.25
N GLY A 249 3.53 12.03 -8.10
CA GLY A 249 4.49 11.00 -7.74
C GLY A 249 4.02 10.09 -6.60
N GLN A 250 4.92 9.87 -5.62
CA GLN A 250 4.81 8.85 -4.58
C GLN A 250 3.57 8.96 -3.68
N CYS A 251 3.00 10.15 -3.57
CA CYS A 251 1.88 10.46 -2.69
C CYS A 251 0.59 9.71 -3.06
N LEU A 252 0.36 9.51 -4.36
CA LEU A 252 -0.77 8.73 -4.88
C LEU A 252 -0.65 7.26 -4.47
N ILE A 253 0.58 6.75 -4.46
CA ILE A 253 0.87 5.36 -4.10
C ILE A 253 0.62 5.16 -2.61
N HIS A 254 1.11 6.05 -1.75
CA HIS A 254 0.88 5.93 -0.31
C HIS A 254 -0.59 6.04 0.08
N ARG A 255 -1.34 6.87 -0.63
CA ARG A 255 -2.80 6.94 -0.45
C ARG A 255 -3.48 5.64 -0.87
N SER A 256 -3.06 5.03 -1.99
CA SER A 256 -3.54 3.70 -2.41
C SER A 256 -3.21 2.61 -1.37
N GLU A 257 -2.01 2.64 -0.77
CA GLU A 257 -1.62 1.71 0.31
C GLU A 257 -2.53 1.86 1.55
N ILE A 258 -2.86 3.09 1.95
CA ILE A 258 -3.78 3.36 3.07
C ILE A 258 -5.21 2.94 2.73
N MET A 259 -5.68 3.25 1.52
CA MET A 259 -7.00 2.81 1.02
C MET A 259 -7.10 1.27 0.98
N GLN A 260 -6.03 0.58 0.58
CA GLN A 260 -5.96 -0.88 0.63
C GLN A 260 -6.17 -1.38 2.06
N LEU A 261 -5.44 -0.81 3.03
CA LEU A 261 -5.55 -1.20 4.43
C LEU A 261 -6.99 -1.04 4.94
N HIS A 262 -7.68 0.05 4.59
CA HIS A 262 -9.06 0.33 5.02
C HIS A 262 -10.15 -0.36 4.19
N GLY A 263 -9.76 -1.19 3.21
CA GLY A 263 -10.73 -1.94 2.40
C GLY A 263 -11.39 -1.14 1.28
N GLU A 264 -10.90 0.06 0.96
CA GLU A 264 -11.33 0.89 -0.18
C GLU A 264 -10.62 0.42 -1.47
N TRP A 265 -10.68 -0.89 -1.79
CA TRP A 265 -9.82 -1.49 -2.81
C TRP A 265 -10.10 -1.02 -4.24
N SER A 266 -11.36 -0.72 -4.56
CA SER A 266 -11.71 -0.22 -5.90
C SER A 266 -11.14 1.18 -6.10
N GLU A 267 -11.34 2.05 -5.12
CA GLU A 267 -10.80 3.41 -5.09
C GLU A 267 -9.27 3.40 -5.06
N ALA A 268 -8.66 2.45 -4.32
CA ALA A 268 -7.22 2.26 -4.28
C ALA A 268 -6.63 1.91 -5.66
N ILE A 269 -7.31 1.05 -6.43
CA ILE A 269 -6.92 0.67 -7.81
C ILE A 269 -7.01 1.88 -8.74
N ASP A 270 -8.10 2.65 -8.65
CA ASP A 270 -8.26 3.87 -9.44
C ASP A 270 -7.16 4.90 -9.11
N GLU A 271 -6.82 5.05 -7.83
CA GLU A 271 -5.75 5.93 -7.35
C GLU A 271 -4.38 5.54 -7.91
N VAL A 272 -3.99 4.27 -7.78
CA VAL A 272 -2.70 3.79 -8.29
C VAL A 272 -2.69 3.75 -9.82
N GLY A 273 -3.83 3.52 -10.47
CA GLY A 273 -3.97 3.61 -11.93
C GLY A 273 -3.66 5.01 -12.46
N ARG A 274 -4.18 6.05 -11.79
CA ARG A 274 -3.81 7.45 -12.10
C ARG A 274 -2.32 7.73 -11.87
N ALA A 275 -1.74 7.17 -10.81
CA ALA A 275 -0.30 7.29 -10.54
C ALA A 275 0.53 6.67 -11.68
N CYS A 276 0.19 5.43 -12.08
CA CYS A 276 0.85 4.73 -13.18
C CYS A 276 0.76 5.51 -14.50
N ALA A 277 -0.41 6.07 -14.83
CA ALA A 277 -0.59 6.88 -16.04
C ALA A 277 0.27 8.15 -15.99
N HIS A 278 0.25 8.87 -14.86
CA HIS A 278 1.01 10.10 -14.70
C HIS A 278 2.53 9.88 -14.73
N LEU A 279 3.02 8.80 -14.10
CA LEU A 279 4.46 8.50 -14.00
C LEU A 279 5.02 7.79 -15.24
N SER A 280 4.16 7.37 -16.17
CA SER A 280 4.58 6.78 -17.43
C SER A 280 5.00 7.80 -18.50
N ASP A 281 4.72 9.09 -18.27
CA ASP A 281 5.03 10.17 -19.20
C ASP A 281 5.63 11.39 -18.48
N PRO A 282 6.93 11.69 -18.67
CA PRO A 282 7.87 10.99 -19.54
C PRO A 282 8.29 9.62 -18.96
N PRO A 283 8.68 8.65 -19.81
CA PRO A 283 9.12 7.34 -19.34
C PRO A 283 10.44 7.41 -18.57
N GLY A 284 10.62 6.49 -17.62
CA GLY A 284 11.87 6.33 -16.86
C GLY A 284 11.83 6.87 -15.43
N ASP A 285 10.67 7.33 -14.94
CA ASP A 285 10.52 7.68 -13.53
C ASP A 285 10.65 6.41 -12.64
N PRO A 286 11.63 6.32 -11.73
CA PRO A 286 11.81 5.17 -10.85
C PRO A 286 10.60 4.90 -9.93
N VAL A 287 9.80 5.93 -9.65
CA VAL A 287 8.58 5.81 -8.82
C VAL A 287 7.50 5.00 -9.52
N LEU A 288 7.52 4.91 -10.85
CA LEU A 288 6.62 4.04 -11.62
C LEU A 288 6.74 2.57 -11.16
N GLY A 289 7.94 2.12 -10.79
CA GLY A 289 8.13 0.77 -10.29
C GLY A 289 7.35 0.51 -8.99
N VAL A 290 7.31 1.50 -8.10
CA VAL A 290 6.57 1.44 -6.83
C VAL A 290 5.05 1.41 -7.08
N SER A 291 4.55 2.19 -8.06
CA SER A 291 3.12 2.18 -8.37
C SER A 291 2.69 0.88 -9.04
N GLN A 292 3.52 0.31 -9.90
CA GLN A 292 3.27 -1.01 -10.49
C GLN A 292 3.25 -2.11 -9.41
N TYR A 293 4.15 -2.04 -8.42
CA TYR A 293 4.14 -2.97 -7.29
C TYR A 293 2.82 -2.90 -6.51
N GLN A 294 2.38 -1.68 -6.16
CA GLN A 294 1.13 -1.48 -5.42
C GLN A 294 -0.10 -1.96 -6.22
N MET A 295 -0.11 -1.77 -7.54
CA MET A 295 -1.12 -2.36 -8.42
C MET A 295 -1.10 -3.89 -8.36
N GLY A 296 0.09 -4.50 -8.37
CA GLY A 296 0.28 -5.94 -8.23
C GLY A 296 -0.26 -6.51 -6.90
N GLU A 297 -0.10 -5.78 -5.80
CA GLU A 297 -0.66 -6.17 -4.49
C GLU A 297 -2.19 -6.20 -4.51
N LEU A 298 -2.83 -5.12 -4.97
CA LEU A 298 -4.30 -5.03 -5.05
C LEU A 298 -4.90 -6.10 -5.96
N LEU A 299 -4.30 -6.33 -7.13
CA LEU A 299 -4.76 -7.36 -8.07
C LEU A 299 -4.55 -8.77 -7.52
N ARG A 300 -3.44 -9.02 -6.82
CA ARG A 300 -3.17 -10.30 -6.15
C ARG A 300 -4.24 -10.60 -5.09
N LEU A 301 -4.58 -9.62 -4.26
CA LEU A 301 -5.59 -9.75 -3.21
C LEU A 301 -7.00 -10.03 -3.78
N ARG A 302 -7.32 -9.44 -4.94
CA ARG A 302 -8.58 -9.70 -5.67
C ARG A 302 -8.62 -11.04 -6.41
N GLY A 303 -7.48 -11.73 -6.56
CA GLY A 303 -7.39 -12.97 -7.33
C GLY A 303 -7.14 -12.78 -8.83
N GLU A 304 -6.86 -11.56 -9.27
CA GLU A 304 -6.53 -11.22 -10.65
C GLU A 304 -5.05 -11.52 -10.93
N PHE A 305 -4.68 -12.79 -10.86
CA PHE A 305 -3.29 -13.23 -10.78
C PHE A 305 -2.45 -12.91 -12.02
N ALA A 306 -3.00 -13.04 -13.23
CA ALA A 306 -2.24 -12.73 -14.45
C ALA A 306 -1.95 -11.22 -14.59
N PRO A 307 -2.95 -10.31 -14.40
CA PRO A 307 -2.69 -8.88 -14.27
C PRO A 307 -1.72 -8.53 -13.13
N ALA A 308 -1.83 -9.18 -11.96
CA ALA A 308 -0.90 -8.96 -10.85
C ALA A 308 0.55 -9.31 -11.23
N GLU A 309 0.75 -10.43 -11.93
CA GLU A 309 2.07 -10.85 -12.40
C GLU A 309 2.67 -9.87 -13.43
N ASP A 310 1.87 -9.33 -14.34
CA ASP A 310 2.30 -8.27 -15.26
C ASP A 310 2.74 -7.01 -14.50
N ALA A 311 1.96 -6.60 -13.49
CA ALA A 311 2.30 -5.44 -12.67
C ALA A 311 3.61 -5.65 -11.89
N TYR A 312 3.84 -6.81 -11.26
CA TYR A 312 5.13 -7.10 -10.62
C TYR A 312 6.28 -7.13 -11.62
N ARG A 313 6.10 -7.70 -12.82
CA ARG A 313 7.15 -7.67 -13.85
C ARG A 313 7.51 -6.24 -14.25
N ARG A 314 6.51 -5.39 -14.50
CA ARG A 314 6.72 -3.97 -14.83
C ARG A 314 7.40 -3.21 -13.69
N ALA A 315 7.08 -3.53 -12.44
CA ALA A 315 7.78 -3.01 -11.28
C ALA A 315 9.28 -3.36 -11.32
N GLY A 316 9.60 -4.63 -11.60
CA GLY A 316 10.98 -5.10 -11.74
C GLY A 316 11.72 -4.49 -12.93
N GLU A 317 11.06 -4.29 -14.07
CA GLU A 317 11.62 -3.59 -15.24
C GLU A 317 12.00 -2.13 -14.91
N CYS A 318 11.32 -1.51 -13.95
CA CYS A 318 11.65 -0.19 -13.42
C CYS A 318 12.69 -0.22 -12.29
N GLY A 319 13.26 -1.38 -11.96
CA GLY A 319 14.25 -1.55 -10.89
C GLY A 319 13.67 -1.60 -9.48
N HIS A 320 12.36 -1.76 -9.31
CA HIS A 320 11.73 -1.93 -8.00
C HIS A 320 11.73 -3.39 -7.54
N HIS A 321 12.01 -3.62 -6.27
CA HIS A 321 11.99 -4.96 -5.70
C HIS A 321 10.56 -5.52 -5.63
N VAL A 322 10.35 -6.74 -6.11
CA VAL A 322 9.00 -7.33 -6.29
C VAL A 322 8.57 -8.26 -5.18
N HIS A 323 9.43 -8.51 -4.19
CA HIS A 323 9.11 -9.33 -3.03
C HIS A 323 8.82 -8.43 -1.81
N PRO A 324 7.90 -8.85 -0.91
CA PRO A 324 7.33 -10.19 -0.80
C PRO A 324 6.16 -10.49 -1.74
N GLY A 325 5.58 -9.48 -2.41
CA GLY A 325 4.38 -9.60 -3.24
C GLY A 325 4.37 -10.74 -4.25
N LEU A 326 5.44 -10.85 -5.06
CA LEU A 326 5.55 -11.92 -6.05
C LEU A 326 5.64 -13.32 -5.40
N ALA A 327 6.28 -13.45 -4.23
CA ALA A 327 6.34 -14.75 -3.53
C ALA A 327 4.95 -15.14 -2.99
N MET A 328 4.21 -14.17 -2.46
CA MET A 328 2.81 -14.38 -2.06
C MET A 328 1.90 -14.70 -3.25
N LEU A 329 2.18 -14.14 -4.43
CA LEU A 329 1.46 -14.51 -5.65
C LEU A 329 1.74 -15.97 -6.05
N ARG A 330 3.00 -16.43 -5.96
CA ARG A 330 3.34 -17.84 -6.21
C ARG A 330 2.62 -18.78 -5.25
N LEU A 331 2.55 -18.42 -3.96
CA LEU A 331 1.75 -19.18 -2.99
C LEU A 331 0.27 -19.24 -3.40
N ALA A 332 -0.34 -18.10 -3.76
CA ALA A 332 -1.74 -18.03 -4.18
C ALA A 332 -2.05 -18.82 -5.46
N GLN A 333 -1.05 -18.98 -6.35
CA GLN A 333 -1.13 -19.83 -7.56
C GLN A 333 -0.89 -21.33 -7.28
N GLY A 334 -0.63 -21.73 -6.02
CA GLY A 334 -0.29 -23.10 -5.64
C GLY A 334 1.15 -23.51 -5.98
N ARG A 335 2.03 -22.54 -6.31
CA ARG A 335 3.44 -22.75 -6.62
C ARG A 335 4.30 -22.61 -5.36
N LEU A 336 4.09 -23.52 -4.42
CA LEU A 336 4.68 -23.46 -3.07
C LEU A 336 6.21 -23.47 -3.09
N ASP A 337 6.83 -24.35 -3.86
CA ASP A 337 8.30 -24.48 -3.92
C ASP A 337 8.96 -23.17 -4.42
N ASP A 338 8.35 -22.52 -5.42
CA ASP A 338 8.82 -21.24 -5.94
C ASP A 338 8.68 -20.12 -4.89
N ALA A 339 7.57 -20.12 -4.12
CA ALA A 339 7.35 -19.16 -3.05
C ALA A 339 8.39 -19.33 -1.92
N VAL A 340 8.64 -20.57 -1.49
CA VAL A 340 9.63 -20.93 -0.47
C VAL A 340 11.04 -20.51 -0.89
N ALA A 341 11.45 -20.86 -2.11
CA ALA A 341 12.78 -20.51 -2.63
C ALA A 341 12.98 -19.00 -2.68
N ALA A 342 11.98 -18.26 -3.16
CA ALA A 342 12.04 -16.81 -3.26
C ALA A 342 12.10 -16.14 -1.89
N ILE A 343 11.20 -16.50 -0.97
CA ILE A 343 11.10 -15.80 0.32
C ILE A 343 12.28 -16.10 1.24
N ARG A 344 12.86 -17.30 1.19
CA ARG A 344 14.09 -17.63 1.95
C ARG A 344 15.28 -16.78 1.50
N ARG A 345 15.45 -16.61 0.18
CA ARG A 345 16.51 -15.76 -0.37
C ARG A 345 16.34 -14.31 0.09
N VAL A 346 15.15 -13.75 -0.05
CA VAL A 346 14.86 -12.35 0.34
C VAL A 346 14.97 -12.15 1.86
N ALA A 347 14.56 -13.14 2.66
CA ALA A 347 14.76 -13.11 4.10
C ALA A 347 16.25 -13.08 4.49
N ALA A 348 17.12 -13.80 3.78
CA ALA A 348 18.56 -13.75 4.03
C ALA A 348 19.21 -12.42 3.59
N GLU A 349 18.65 -11.75 2.59
CA GLU A 349 19.16 -10.46 2.08
C GLU A 349 18.75 -9.25 2.95
N SER A 350 17.75 -9.40 3.82
CA SER A 350 17.10 -8.29 4.57
C SER A 350 17.60 -8.07 5.99
N GLU A 351 18.70 -8.70 6.43
CA GLU A 351 19.19 -8.62 7.82
C GLU A 351 19.64 -7.21 8.27
N GLY A 352 19.85 -6.27 7.34
CA GLY A 352 20.35 -4.92 7.62
C GLY A 352 19.29 -3.82 7.80
N ASP A 353 18.06 -4.01 7.32
CA ASP A 353 16.98 -3.01 7.41
C ASP A 353 15.81 -3.57 8.23
N ARG A 354 15.63 -3.05 9.45
CA ARG A 354 14.57 -3.48 10.37
C ARG A 354 13.16 -3.30 9.79
N THR A 355 12.94 -2.24 9.00
CA THR A 355 11.63 -1.91 8.43
C THR A 355 11.29 -2.87 7.29
N GLU A 356 12.28 -3.16 6.44
CA GLU A 356 12.14 -4.16 5.39
C GLU A 356 12.00 -5.56 5.99
N ARG A 357 12.81 -5.89 7.00
CA ARG A 357 12.79 -7.17 7.71
C ARG A 357 11.41 -7.49 8.27
N ALA A 358 10.78 -6.55 8.98
CA ALA A 358 9.43 -6.73 9.52
C ALA A 358 8.39 -7.05 8.44
N ARG A 359 8.48 -6.40 7.26
CA ARG A 359 7.59 -6.65 6.12
C ARG A 359 7.81 -8.04 5.51
N ILE A 360 9.06 -8.47 5.38
CA ILE A 360 9.41 -9.79 4.84
C ILE A 360 8.99 -10.92 5.78
N LEU A 361 9.16 -10.75 7.10
CA LEU A 361 8.83 -11.79 8.08
C LEU A 361 7.36 -12.21 8.02
N SER A 362 6.41 -11.28 7.83
CA SER A 362 4.99 -11.60 7.71
C SER A 362 4.69 -12.60 6.57
N ALA A 363 5.23 -12.31 5.38
CA ALA A 363 5.09 -13.19 4.22
C ALA A 363 5.88 -14.50 4.38
N PHE A 364 7.08 -14.43 4.96
CA PHE A 364 7.91 -15.59 5.26
C PHE A 364 7.17 -16.59 6.15
N ILE A 365 6.60 -16.13 7.26
CA ILE A 365 5.83 -16.96 8.21
C ILE A 365 4.67 -17.65 7.47
N THR A 366 3.90 -16.88 6.69
CA THR A 366 2.76 -17.41 5.93
C THR A 366 3.19 -18.51 4.95
N ILE A 367 4.28 -18.32 4.22
CA ILE A 367 4.79 -19.29 3.24
C ILE A 367 5.40 -20.52 3.93
N MET A 368 6.14 -20.35 5.03
CA MET A 368 6.71 -21.48 5.78
C MET A 368 5.63 -22.35 6.41
N LEU A 369 4.57 -21.76 6.96
CA LEU A 369 3.43 -22.53 7.48
C LEU A 369 2.70 -23.31 6.36
N ALA A 370 2.57 -22.73 5.17
CA ALA A 370 2.01 -23.44 4.02
C ALA A 370 2.91 -24.60 3.54
N ALA A 371 4.21 -24.53 3.84
CA ALA A 371 5.19 -25.58 3.57
C ALA A 371 5.38 -26.59 4.72
N ASP A 372 4.56 -26.50 5.78
CA ASP A 372 4.67 -27.33 7.00
C ASP A 372 6.02 -27.16 7.73
N ASP A 373 6.74 -26.06 7.48
CA ASP A 373 8.00 -25.69 8.14
C ASP A 373 7.71 -24.80 9.35
N VAL A 374 7.10 -25.40 10.37
CA VAL A 374 6.63 -24.70 11.58
C VAL A 374 7.80 -24.13 12.39
N ASP A 375 8.96 -24.78 12.40
CA ASP A 375 10.15 -24.32 13.14
C ASP A 375 10.71 -23.00 12.57
N SER A 376 10.80 -22.89 11.24
CA SER A 376 11.21 -21.63 10.60
C SER A 376 10.17 -20.53 10.83
N ALA A 377 8.88 -20.87 10.75
CA ALA A 377 7.80 -19.92 11.04
C ALA A 377 7.82 -19.43 12.49
N ARG A 378 8.12 -20.30 13.46
CA ARG A 378 8.25 -19.96 14.88
C ARG A 378 9.40 -18.99 15.10
N THR A 379 10.58 -19.30 14.57
CA THR A 379 11.77 -18.45 14.70
C THR A 379 11.51 -17.04 14.13
N ALA A 380 10.90 -16.98 12.94
CA ALA A 380 10.52 -15.72 12.31
C ALA A 380 9.45 -14.95 13.11
N THR A 381 8.53 -15.66 13.77
CA THR A 381 7.52 -15.06 14.63
C THR A 381 8.14 -14.47 15.89
N GLU A 382 9.08 -15.16 16.54
CA GLU A 382 9.82 -14.66 17.71
C GLU A 382 10.60 -13.38 17.36
N GLU A 383 11.26 -13.35 16.20
CA GLU A 383 11.94 -12.16 15.70
C GLU A 383 10.95 -11.00 15.46
N LEU A 384 9.80 -11.27 14.81
CA LEU A 384 8.79 -10.27 14.56
C LEU A 384 8.17 -9.71 15.87
N GLU A 385 7.99 -10.55 16.87
CA GLU A 385 7.54 -10.14 18.21
C GLU A 385 8.54 -9.20 18.89
N GLN A 386 9.85 -9.48 18.76
CA GLN A 386 10.88 -8.60 19.28
C GLN A 386 10.89 -7.25 18.55
N LEU A 387 10.77 -7.26 17.22
CA LEU A 387 10.66 -6.04 16.43
C LEU A 387 9.42 -5.23 16.82
N ALA A 388 8.27 -5.88 17.03
CA ALA A 388 7.05 -5.23 17.47
C ALA A 388 7.22 -4.57 18.85
N ALA A 389 7.89 -5.25 19.79
CA ALA A 389 8.17 -4.72 21.12
C ALA A 389 9.14 -3.52 21.09
N ASP A 390 10.17 -3.58 20.25
CA ASP A 390 11.16 -2.51 20.09
C ASP A 390 10.54 -1.24 19.48
N VAL A 391 9.66 -1.40 18.48
CA VAL A 391 9.04 -0.28 17.76
C VAL A 391 7.81 0.27 18.48
N GLY A 392 7.03 -0.58 19.16
CA GLY A 392 5.83 -0.16 19.88
C GLY A 392 4.59 0.11 19.02
N ALA A 393 4.65 -0.14 17.70
CA ALA A 393 3.55 0.15 16.79
C ALA A 393 2.42 -0.89 16.86
N VAL A 394 1.16 -0.43 16.92
CA VAL A 394 -0.05 -1.29 16.94
C VAL A 394 -0.08 -2.23 15.73
N TYR A 395 0.31 -1.74 14.56
CA TYR A 395 0.39 -2.54 13.34
C TYR A 395 1.28 -3.76 13.51
N LEU A 396 2.53 -3.58 13.98
CA LEU A 396 3.45 -4.70 14.17
C LEU A 396 2.98 -5.68 15.25
N HIS A 397 2.35 -5.17 16.31
CA HIS A 397 1.73 -6.03 17.33
C HIS A 397 0.61 -6.88 16.75
N ALA A 398 -0.20 -6.33 15.85
CA ALA A 398 -1.27 -7.04 15.16
C ALA A 398 -0.71 -8.15 14.26
N VAL A 399 0.31 -7.86 13.44
CA VAL A 399 0.99 -8.85 12.59
C VAL A 399 1.63 -9.96 13.44
N ALA A 400 2.36 -9.59 14.49
CA ALA A 400 3.01 -10.55 15.39
C ALA A 400 1.97 -11.44 16.11
N ALA A 401 0.85 -10.88 16.56
CA ALA A 401 -0.23 -11.66 17.18
C ALA A 401 -0.92 -12.61 16.19
N SER A 402 -1.13 -12.18 14.94
CA SER A 402 -1.63 -13.05 13.86
C SER A 402 -0.67 -14.23 13.62
N ALA A 403 0.62 -13.95 13.48
CA ALA A 403 1.66 -14.95 13.25
C ALA A 403 1.76 -15.96 14.41
N ARG A 404 1.78 -15.47 15.66
CA ARG A 404 1.77 -16.31 16.86
C ARG A 404 0.57 -17.25 16.90
N GLY A 405 -0.62 -16.74 16.54
CA GLY A 405 -1.82 -17.56 16.45
C GLY A 405 -1.71 -18.65 15.38
N ALA A 406 -1.16 -18.30 14.21
CA ALA A 406 -0.99 -19.23 13.11
C ALA A 406 0.02 -20.35 13.42
N VAL A 407 1.16 -20.02 14.05
CA VAL A 407 2.14 -21.01 14.53
C VAL A 407 1.53 -21.90 15.62
N ALA A 408 0.82 -21.33 16.60
CA ALA A 408 0.18 -22.12 17.65
C ALA A 408 -0.87 -23.09 17.10
N LEU A 409 -1.62 -22.68 16.07
CA LEU A 409 -2.57 -23.56 15.39
C LEU A 409 -1.84 -24.70 14.66
N ALA A 410 -0.75 -24.40 13.95
CA ALA A 410 0.06 -25.42 13.28
C ALA A 410 0.70 -26.42 14.27
N ASP A 411 1.01 -25.98 15.49
CA ASP A 411 1.46 -26.85 16.59
C ASP A 411 0.34 -27.71 17.22
N GLY A 412 -0.92 -27.52 16.81
CA GLY A 412 -2.08 -28.17 17.41
C GLY A 412 -2.52 -27.58 18.76
N ASP A 413 -2.01 -26.41 19.15
CA ASP A 413 -2.46 -25.67 20.34
C ASP A 413 -3.55 -24.64 19.96
N ALA A 414 -4.73 -25.16 19.61
CA ALA A 414 -5.88 -24.36 19.21
C ALA A 414 -6.35 -23.38 20.31
N HIS A 415 -6.16 -23.70 21.59
CA HIS A 415 -6.49 -22.79 22.69
C HIS A 415 -5.62 -21.54 22.68
N ARG A 416 -4.29 -21.71 22.55
CA ARG A 416 -3.35 -20.59 22.47
C ARG A 416 -3.48 -19.83 21.15
N ALA A 417 -3.83 -20.52 20.07
CA ALA A 417 -4.16 -19.91 18.78
C ALA A 417 -5.34 -18.94 18.91
N CYS A 418 -6.49 -19.37 19.44
CA CYS A 418 -7.67 -18.53 19.66
C CYS A 418 -7.36 -17.28 20.50
N ALA A 419 -6.58 -17.42 21.57
CA ALA A 419 -6.19 -16.29 22.41
C ALA A 419 -5.34 -15.26 21.65
N SER A 420 -4.45 -15.73 20.77
CA SER A 420 -3.58 -14.86 19.96
C SER A 420 -4.36 -14.18 18.83
N PHE A 421 -5.21 -14.93 18.13
CA PHE A 421 -6.10 -14.39 17.09
C PHE A 421 -7.06 -13.35 17.64
N ARG A 422 -7.61 -13.51 18.85
CA ARG A 422 -8.49 -12.48 19.44
C ARG A 422 -7.76 -11.16 19.66
N ARG A 423 -6.51 -11.19 20.10
CA ARG A 423 -5.68 -9.98 20.26
C ARG A 423 -5.37 -9.34 18.92
N ALA A 424 -5.01 -10.16 17.93
CA ALA A 424 -4.76 -9.68 16.57
C ALA A 424 -6.02 -9.02 15.98
N TRP A 425 -7.19 -9.66 16.12
CA TRP A 425 -8.46 -9.12 15.64
C TRP A 425 -8.81 -7.78 16.29
N GLN A 426 -8.62 -7.64 17.62
CA GLN A 426 -8.83 -6.36 18.30
C GLN A 426 -7.91 -5.26 17.73
N ALA A 427 -6.63 -5.56 17.50
CA ALA A 427 -5.69 -4.60 16.94
C ALA A 427 -6.01 -4.25 15.48
N TRP A 428 -6.44 -5.21 14.65
CA TRP A 428 -6.86 -4.93 13.27
C TRP A 428 -8.14 -4.10 13.20
N GLN A 429 -9.09 -4.32 14.12
CA GLN A 429 -10.28 -3.47 14.25
C GLN A 429 -9.92 -2.06 14.70
N GLU A 430 -8.95 -1.95 15.61
CA GLU A 430 -8.44 -0.67 16.09
C GLU A 430 -7.78 0.17 14.97
N LEU A 431 -7.19 -0.52 13.98
CA LEU A 431 -6.56 0.07 12.79
C LEU A 431 -7.51 0.23 11.60
N ASP A 432 -8.79 -0.14 11.75
CA ASP A 432 -9.78 -0.17 10.68
C ASP A 432 -9.26 -0.94 9.44
N ALA A 433 -8.70 -2.12 9.69
CA ALA A 433 -8.09 -2.99 8.69
C ALA A 433 -8.97 -4.23 8.42
N PRO A 434 -10.06 -4.10 7.62
CA PRO A 434 -11.09 -5.13 7.50
C PRO A 434 -10.59 -6.43 6.87
N TYR A 435 -9.63 -6.38 5.94
CA TYR A 435 -9.11 -7.58 5.29
C TYR A 435 -8.33 -8.46 6.27
N GLU A 436 -7.36 -7.86 6.97
CA GLU A 436 -6.53 -8.53 7.97
C GLU A 436 -7.38 -9.03 9.14
N ALA A 437 -8.37 -8.24 9.57
CA ALA A 437 -9.35 -8.65 10.55
C ALA A 437 -10.11 -9.91 10.10
N ALA A 438 -10.54 -9.98 8.82
CA ALA A 438 -11.24 -11.14 8.27
C ALA A 438 -10.32 -12.37 8.14
N GLU A 439 -9.05 -12.21 7.78
CA GLU A 439 -8.07 -13.32 7.75
C GLU A 439 -7.85 -13.95 9.13
N VAL A 440 -7.74 -13.11 10.17
CA VAL A 440 -7.60 -13.59 11.55
C VAL A 440 -8.87 -14.30 12.01
N ARG A 441 -10.06 -13.82 11.64
CA ARG A 441 -11.33 -14.49 11.97
C ARG A 441 -11.48 -15.83 11.26
N LEU A 442 -11.08 -15.92 10.00
CA LEU A 442 -11.00 -17.19 9.29
C LEU A 442 -10.08 -18.19 10.01
N SER A 443 -8.94 -17.72 10.51
CA SER A 443 -7.98 -18.55 11.26
C SER A 443 -8.52 -18.95 12.63
N MET A 444 -9.22 -18.04 13.32
CA MET A 444 -9.92 -18.33 14.57
C MET A 444 -11.04 -19.35 14.37
N ALA A 445 -11.77 -19.29 13.24
CA ALA A 445 -12.78 -20.31 12.91
C ALA A 445 -12.16 -21.71 12.76
N LYS A 446 -10.96 -21.83 12.17
CA LYS A 446 -10.22 -23.10 12.10
C LYS A 446 -9.87 -23.61 13.50
N ALA A 447 -9.30 -22.75 14.36
CA ALA A 447 -8.95 -23.11 15.73
C ALA A 447 -10.18 -23.54 16.56
N CYS A 448 -11.30 -22.81 16.47
CA CYS A 448 -12.55 -23.18 17.14
C CYS A 448 -13.08 -24.57 16.70
N ARG A 449 -12.91 -24.96 15.42
CA ARG A 449 -13.29 -26.30 14.95
C ARG A 449 -12.44 -27.40 15.57
N GLU A 450 -11.14 -27.18 15.75
CA GLU A 450 -10.27 -28.14 16.45
C GLU A 450 -10.67 -28.32 17.91
N LEU A 451 -11.15 -27.23 18.54
CA LEU A 451 -11.73 -27.24 19.89
C LEU A 451 -13.17 -27.79 19.95
N ARG A 452 -13.78 -28.13 18.81
CA ARG A 452 -15.19 -28.53 18.68
C ARG A 452 -16.21 -27.46 19.11
N ASP A 453 -15.79 -26.21 19.11
CA ASP A 453 -16.66 -25.04 19.30
C ASP A 453 -17.24 -24.61 17.94
N HIS A 454 -18.24 -25.38 17.48
CA HIS A 454 -18.81 -25.23 16.15
C HIS A 454 -19.58 -23.91 15.96
N ASP A 455 -20.30 -23.46 16.99
CA ASP A 455 -21.10 -22.24 16.93
C ASP A 455 -20.20 -21.00 16.76
N THR A 456 -19.13 -20.90 17.55
CA THR A 456 -18.16 -19.81 17.40
C THR A 456 -17.45 -19.90 16.06
N ALA A 457 -17.07 -21.11 15.62
CA ALA A 457 -16.42 -21.29 14.33
C ALA A 457 -17.30 -20.81 13.16
N GLU A 458 -18.59 -21.15 13.17
CA GLU A 458 -19.54 -20.70 12.14
C GLU A 458 -19.74 -19.19 12.18
N MET A 459 -19.88 -18.60 13.37
CA MET A 459 -20.01 -17.15 13.54
C MET A 459 -18.81 -16.41 12.93
N GLU A 460 -17.59 -16.84 13.24
CA GLU A 460 -16.37 -16.21 12.75
C GLU A 460 -16.16 -16.40 11.25
N LEU A 461 -16.47 -17.60 10.74
CA LEU A 461 -16.38 -17.90 9.31
C LEU A 461 -17.35 -17.05 8.50
N ASN A 462 -18.62 -16.99 8.90
CA ASN A 462 -19.65 -16.22 8.20
C ASN A 462 -19.29 -14.74 8.12
N ALA A 463 -18.67 -14.20 9.16
CA ALA A 463 -18.29 -12.81 9.19
C ALA A 463 -17.01 -12.51 8.39
N ALA A 464 -16.08 -13.47 8.31
CA ALA A 464 -14.96 -13.40 7.38
C ALA A 464 -15.45 -13.42 5.92
N CYS A 465 -16.35 -14.34 5.55
CA CYS A 465 -16.94 -14.42 4.20
C CYS A 465 -17.59 -13.10 3.77
N ARG A 466 -18.46 -12.52 4.60
CA ARG A 466 -19.11 -11.23 4.30
C ARG A 466 -18.11 -10.12 4.02
N THR A 467 -16.98 -10.11 4.73
CA THR A 467 -15.93 -9.10 4.54
C THR A 467 -15.16 -9.35 3.24
N PHE A 468 -14.74 -10.59 2.97
CA PHE A 468 -14.06 -10.94 1.73
C PHE A 468 -14.93 -10.70 0.49
N GLU A 469 -16.24 -10.98 0.57
CA GLU A 469 -17.21 -10.64 -0.48
C GLU A 469 -17.26 -9.13 -0.74
N LYS A 470 -17.39 -8.32 0.31
CA LYS A 470 -17.44 -6.85 0.19
C LYS A 470 -16.18 -6.28 -0.48
N LEU A 471 -15.01 -6.86 -0.17
CA LEU A 471 -13.72 -6.43 -0.71
C LEU A 471 -13.41 -7.01 -2.08
N ALA A 472 -14.23 -7.94 -2.59
CA ALA A 472 -13.92 -8.76 -3.77
C ALA A 472 -12.59 -9.55 -3.63
N ALA A 473 -12.28 -10.01 -2.41
CA ALA A 473 -11.11 -10.84 -2.10
C ALA A 473 -11.35 -12.31 -2.50
N ALA A 474 -11.50 -12.57 -3.80
CA ALA A 474 -11.94 -13.86 -4.32
C ALA A 474 -11.13 -15.07 -3.82
N PRO A 475 -9.79 -15.02 -3.71
CA PRO A 475 -9.01 -16.14 -3.17
C PRO A 475 -9.33 -16.44 -1.71
N ALA A 476 -9.43 -15.40 -0.88
CA ALA A 476 -9.71 -15.56 0.56
C ALA A 476 -11.15 -16.04 0.78
N LEU A 477 -12.11 -15.54 -0.01
CA LEU A 477 -13.49 -16.01 0.00
C LEU A 477 -13.59 -17.49 -0.37
N ALA A 478 -12.91 -17.92 -1.44
CA ALA A 478 -12.90 -19.32 -1.86
C ALA A 478 -12.33 -20.27 -0.78
N LEU A 479 -11.29 -19.83 -0.07
CA LEU A 479 -10.74 -20.56 1.09
C LEU A 479 -11.76 -20.66 2.23
N ALA A 480 -12.44 -19.56 2.55
CA ALA A 480 -13.46 -19.53 3.61
C ALA A 480 -14.65 -20.44 3.29
N GLU A 481 -15.21 -20.36 2.08
CA GLU A 481 -16.30 -21.24 1.65
C GLU A 481 -15.90 -22.72 1.59
N GLY A 482 -14.63 -23.00 1.27
CA GLY A 482 -14.06 -24.35 1.31
C GLY A 482 -14.15 -24.96 2.71
N LEU A 483 -13.97 -24.14 3.77
CA LEU A 483 -14.17 -24.59 5.14
C LEU A 483 -15.65 -24.85 5.45
N THR A 484 -16.59 -24.04 4.94
CA THR A 484 -18.03 -24.30 5.13
C THR A 484 -18.45 -25.66 4.55
N ARG A 485 -17.87 -26.02 3.40
CA ARG A 485 -18.16 -27.28 2.69
C ARG A 485 -17.45 -28.51 3.24
N ALA A 486 -16.40 -28.34 4.04
CA ALA A 486 -15.75 -29.45 4.74
C ALA A 486 -16.73 -30.02 5.78
N PRO A 487 -17.14 -31.29 5.68
CA PRO A 487 -18.18 -31.83 6.56
C PRO A 487 -17.70 -31.79 8.01
N THR A 488 -18.40 -31.01 8.84
CA THR A 488 -18.39 -31.22 10.28
C THR A 488 -18.88 -32.64 10.51
N ASN A 489 -18.08 -33.46 11.18
CA ASN A 489 -18.42 -34.84 11.54
C ASN A 489 -19.57 -34.86 12.57
N THR A 490 -20.76 -34.49 12.13
CA THR A 490 -22.02 -34.68 12.82
C THR A 490 -22.86 -35.58 11.94
N THR A 491 -22.78 -36.88 12.26
CA THR A 491 -23.86 -37.88 12.10
C THR A 491 -24.89 -37.57 11.01
N ASP A 492 -24.57 -37.94 9.78
CA ASP A 492 -25.61 -38.22 8.79
C ASP A 492 -25.30 -39.55 8.11
N THR A 493 -25.98 -40.59 8.60
CA THR A 493 -25.90 -41.99 8.16
C THR A 493 -26.46 -42.23 6.75
N ASN A 494 -26.71 -41.17 5.98
CA ASN A 494 -27.39 -41.28 4.68
C ASN A 494 -26.52 -40.93 3.46
N ARG A 495 -25.19 -40.80 3.63
CA ARG A 495 -24.29 -40.28 2.58
C ARG A 495 -23.41 -41.33 1.87
N THR A 496 -23.59 -42.62 2.12
CA THR A 496 -22.75 -43.66 1.51
C THR A 496 -23.29 -44.20 0.18
N THR A 497 -24.51 -43.84 -0.21
CA THR A 497 -25.04 -44.04 -1.57
C THR A 497 -24.35 -43.15 -2.61
N ASP A 498 -23.84 -41.97 -2.22
CA ASP A 498 -23.11 -41.03 -3.10
C ASP A 498 -21.60 -41.35 -3.24
N ALA A 499 -21.05 -42.28 -2.45
CA ALA A 499 -19.62 -42.65 -2.49
C ALA A 499 -19.30 -43.69 -3.58
N LEU A 500 -20.31 -44.43 -4.05
CA LEU A 500 -20.17 -45.42 -5.11
C LEU A 500 -20.51 -44.79 -6.46
N THR A 501 -19.62 -44.95 -7.43
CA THR A 501 -19.96 -44.62 -8.82
C THR A 501 -21.13 -45.51 -9.28
N ARG A 502 -21.94 -45.05 -10.24
CA ARG A 502 -23.03 -45.85 -10.84
C ARG A 502 -22.58 -47.27 -11.20
N ARG A 503 -21.34 -47.39 -11.68
CA ARG A 503 -20.74 -48.66 -12.10
C ARG A 503 -20.37 -49.58 -10.94
N GLU A 504 -19.92 -49.02 -9.82
CA GLU A 504 -19.68 -49.79 -8.59
C GLU A 504 -20.99 -50.25 -7.98
N LEU A 505 -22.04 -49.41 -8.03
CA LEU A 505 -23.36 -49.75 -7.54
C LEU A 505 -24.00 -50.93 -8.32
N ASP A 506 -23.83 -50.97 -9.64
CA ASP A 506 -24.21 -52.14 -10.46
C ASP A 506 -23.48 -53.42 -10.02
N VAL A 507 -22.18 -53.32 -9.72
CA VAL A 507 -21.40 -54.46 -9.23
C VAL A 507 -21.86 -54.90 -7.85
N VAL A 508 -22.13 -53.98 -6.92
CA VAL A 508 -22.66 -54.30 -5.57
C VAL A 508 -23.99 -55.05 -5.67
N ARG A 509 -24.93 -54.60 -6.51
CA ARG A 509 -26.22 -55.27 -6.73
C ARG A 509 -26.07 -56.69 -7.26
N LEU A 510 -25.16 -56.90 -8.22
CA LEU A 510 -24.88 -58.23 -8.76
C LEU A 510 -24.15 -59.15 -7.77
N VAL A 511 -23.29 -58.59 -6.91
CA VAL A 511 -22.66 -59.33 -5.82
C VAL A 511 -23.69 -59.76 -4.79
N ALA A 512 -24.63 -58.87 -4.44
CA ALA A 512 -25.68 -59.16 -3.48
C ALA A 512 -26.72 -60.18 -3.98
N SER A 513 -26.88 -60.32 -5.31
CA SER A 513 -27.70 -61.38 -5.92
C SER A 513 -26.98 -62.72 -6.07
N GLY A 514 -25.72 -62.82 -5.63
CA GLY A 514 -24.93 -64.07 -5.65
C GLY A 514 -24.22 -64.36 -6.98
N ALA A 515 -24.16 -63.41 -7.92
CA ALA A 515 -23.45 -63.60 -9.19
C ALA A 515 -21.96 -63.84 -8.97
N THR A 516 -21.29 -64.66 -9.79
CA THR A 516 -19.82 -64.83 -9.74
C THR A 516 -19.11 -63.69 -10.48
N ASN A 517 -17.78 -63.54 -10.34
CA ASN A 517 -17.02 -62.54 -11.10
C ASN A 517 -17.18 -62.73 -12.62
N ARG A 518 -17.32 -63.98 -13.08
CA ARG A 518 -17.59 -64.34 -14.47
C ARG A 518 -18.98 -63.88 -14.94
N ASP A 519 -19.99 -64.02 -14.08
CA ASP A 519 -21.35 -63.58 -14.38
C ASP A 519 -21.45 -62.05 -14.40
N ILE A 520 -20.79 -61.37 -13.46
CA ILE A 520 -20.71 -59.90 -13.41
C ILE A 520 -19.98 -59.37 -14.64
N ALA A 521 -18.87 -59.99 -15.01
CA ALA A 521 -18.10 -59.64 -16.21
C ALA A 521 -18.97 -59.72 -17.47
N ARG A 522 -19.76 -60.78 -17.61
CA ARG A 522 -20.71 -60.95 -18.72
C ARG A 522 -21.83 -59.91 -18.68
N ALA A 523 -22.48 -59.74 -17.53
CA ALA A 523 -23.62 -58.82 -17.36
C ALA A 523 -23.23 -57.36 -17.64
N LEU A 524 -22.01 -56.98 -17.29
CA LEU A 524 -21.50 -55.62 -17.46
C LEU A 524 -20.62 -55.46 -18.71
N SER A 525 -20.38 -56.52 -19.51
CA SER A 525 -19.48 -56.50 -20.68
C SER A 525 -18.07 -55.97 -20.36
N ILE A 526 -17.48 -56.47 -19.28
CA ILE A 526 -16.11 -56.16 -18.83
C ILE A 526 -15.33 -57.44 -18.55
N SER A 527 -14.01 -57.35 -18.34
CA SER A 527 -13.19 -58.52 -17.99
C SER A 527 -13.35 -58.91 -16.51
N GLU A 528 -13.17 -60.20 -16.18
CA GLU A 528 -13.15 -60.68 -14.78
C GLU A 528 -12.09 -59.98 -13.93
N LYS A 529 -10.95 -59.63 -14.54
CA LYS A 529 -9.88 -58.83 -13.91
C LYS A 529 -10.37 -57.43 -13.54
N THR A 530 -11.19 -56.82 -14.38
CA THR A 530 -11.82 -55.52 -14.12
C THR A 530 -12.82 -55.61 -12.96
N VAL A 531 -13.60 -56.69 -12.89
CA VAL A 531 -14.52 -56.96 -11.76
C VAL A 531 -13.75 -57.10 -10.45
N ALA A 532 -12.65 -57.86 -10.43
CA ALA A 532 -11.79 -58.01 -9.25
C ALA A 532 -11.22 -56.66 -8.77
N ARG A 533 -10.83 -55.78 -9.72
CA ARG A 533 -10.38 -54.42 -9.39
C ARG A 533 -11.50 -53.56 -8.80
N HIS A 534 -12.71 -53.62 -9.34
CA HIS A 534 -13.87 -52.92 -8.77
C HIS A 534 -14.15 -53.39 -7.34
N LEU A 535 -14.12 -54.71 -7.08
CA LEU A 535 -14.27 -55.26 -5.73
C LEU A 535 -13.21 -54.78 -4.76
N SER A 536 -11.95 -54.79 -5.15
CA SER A 536 -10.85 -54.29 -4.31
C SER A 536 -11.01 -52.81 -3.96
N ASN A 537 -11.43 -51.98 -4.92
CA ASN A 537 -11.67 -50.55 -4.68
C ASN A 537 -12.89 -50.31 -3.79
N MET A 538 -13.95 -51.12 -3.96
CA MET A 538 -15.16 -51.03 -3.14
C MET A 538 -14.93 -51.49 -1.70
N PHE A 539 -14.05 -52.47 -1.44
CA PHE A 539 -13.69 -52.85 -0.07
C PHE A 539 -13.19 -51.65 0.74
N GLY A 540 -12.30 -50.83 0.16
CA GLY A 540 -11.84 -49.60 0.78
C GLY A 540 -12.95 -48.55 0.94
N LYS A 541 -13.80 -48.37 -0.08
CA LYS A 541 -14.90 -47.39 -0.05
C LYS A 541 -16.03 -47.75 0.91
N LEU A 542 -16.29 -49.03 1.11
CA LEU A 542 -17.38 -49.56 1.92
C LEU A 542 -16.94 -49.97 3.33
N GLY A 543 -15.63 -49.94 3.63
CA GLY A 543 -15.09 -50.37 4.93
C GLY A 543 -15.22 -51.87 5.19
N VAL A 544 -15.37 -52.68 4.14
CA VAL A 544 -15.54 -54.15 4.24
C VAL A 544 -14.33 -54.87 3.68
N THR A 545 -14.00 -56.04 4.22
CA THR A 545 -12.78 -56.79 3.84
C THR A 545 -13.06 -58.02 3.00
N SER A 546 -14.33 -58.29 2.67
CA SER A 546 -14.74 -59.52 2.00
C SER A 546 -15.95 -59.31 1.10
N ARG A 547 -16.11 -60.23 0.13
CA ARG A 547 -17.27 -60.27 -0.76
C ARG A 547 -18.58 -60.41 0.01
N SER A 548 -18.61 -61.23 1.06
CA SER A 548 -19.77 -61.37 1.94
C SER A 548 -20.07 -60.08 2.70
N GLY A 549 -19.04 -59.31 3.08
CA GLY A 549 -19.20 -57.97 3.64
C GLY A 549 -19.88 -56.99 2.68
N VAL A 550 -19.55 -57.03 1.37
CA VAL A 550 -20.25 -56.23 0.34
C VAL A 550 -21.72 -56.63 0.21
N THR A 551 -22.03 -57.93 0.32
CA THR A 551 -23.42 -58.42 0.32
C THR A 551 -24.18 -57.93 1.55
N ALA A 552 -23.61 -58.04 2.75
CA ALA A 552 -24.24 -57.55 3.99
C ALA A 552 -24.52 -56.05 3.92
N TYR A 553 -23.52 -55.28 3.49
CA TYR A 553 -23.63 -53.84 3.27
C TYR A 553 -24.77 -53.48 2.30
N ALA A 554 -24.93 -54.23 1.21
CA ALA A 554 -25.99 -53.96 0.24
C ALA A 554 -27.41 -54.14 0.81
N TYR A 555 -27.60 -55.04 1.77
CA TYR A 555 -28.87 -55.23 2.47
C TYR A 555 -29.08 -54.23 3.61
N GLU A 556 -28.04 -53.89 4.36
CA GLU A 556 -28.09 -52.89 5.44
C GLU A 556 -28.43 -51.48 4.93
N HIS A 557 -28.06 -51.17 3.68
CA HIS A 557 -28.25 -49.87 3.05
C HIS A 557 -29.33 -49.88 1.94
N ASP A 558 -30.23 -50.87 1.92
CA ASP A 558 -31.36 -50.97 0.98
C ASP A 558 -30.99 -50.82 -0.51
N LEU A 559 -29.78 -51.25 -0.91
CA LEU A 559 -29.28 -51.13 -2.28
C LEU A 559 -29.87 -52.18 -3.24
N VAL A 560 -30.59 -53.16 -2.69
CA VAL A 560 -31.26 -54.26 -3.38
C VAL A 560 -32.72 -54.29 -2.93
N PRO A 561 -33.71 -54.39 -3.86
CA PRO A 561 -35.10 -54.53 -3.47
C PRO A 561 -35.29 -55.80 -2.63
N GLY A 562 -35.85 -55.65 -1.42
CA GLY A 562 -36.28 -56.77 -0.61
C GLY A 562 -37.23 -57.68 -1.41
N ARG A 563 -37.00 -58.99 -1.34
CA ARG A 563 -37.82 -60.00 -1.99
C ARG A 563 -39.16 -60.19 -1.30
#